data_AF-A0A4R1HH88-F1
#
_entry.id   AF-A0A4R1HH88-F1
#
_cell.length_a   1.000
_cell.length_b   1.000
_cell.length_c   1.000
_cell.angle_alpha   90.00
_cell.angle_beta   90.00
_cell.angle_gamma   90.00
#
_symmetry.space_group_name_H-M   'P 1'
#
loop_
_entity.id
_entity.type
_entity.pdbx_description
1 polymer ?
#
loop_
_entity_poly.entity_id
_entity_poly.type
_entity_poly.pdbx_seq_one_letter_code
_entity_poly.pdbx_strand_id
1 'polypeptide(L)'
;MTIYGHDPATSAIVAVWSTGDGAVAQKVARVPPSWAPEQARQTAGALSVLSARLWLAYAEEEVDEIPLRQLPEAVRRPFLPIGSLVQHEDDGRLEAAHEIGRLVARAPGRAFREAIVRDVTAEVEAVRAADGGDLGGRAQQAVEHPRPQAQDEQIAVAHALLLDEPLGPAELHTTVEPTAAGIAALRWLRAASTVTAGVVGHAPADVIALAEAIEHEDLGVARSALAMASGNSDADVVWDLLHEAVLAGRGRLLFCPDRYGPPPVEADEHGHRLIVTVLDPREPGRSLVSGLVRGIQGCFRVYVDEISTRDGPDTDPLLVWSKRSAELWSRYCDEVRETARSLGSG
;
A
#
# COMPACT_ATOMS: atom_id res chain seq x y z
N MET A 1 8.34 3.04 -4.49
CA MET A 1 9.04 3.40 -5.76
C MET A 1 10.52 3.09 -5.64
N THR A 2 11.23 2.82 -6.75
CA THR A 2 12.65 2.49 -6.70
C THR A 2 13.48 3.77 -6.57
N ILE A 3 14.19 3.88 -5.46
CA ILE A 3 15.14 4.96 -5.18
C ILE A 3 16.52 4.47 -5.61
N TYR A 4 17.19 5.24 -6.46
CA TYR A 4 18.53 4.92 -6.93
C TYR A 4 19.55 5.81 -6.23
N GLY A 5 20.68 5.21 -5.87
CA GLY A 5 21.82 5.90 -5.25
C GLY A 5 23.15 5.53 -5.89
N HIS A 6 24.13 6.41 -5.75
CA HIS A 6 25.53 6.09 -6.05
C HIS A 6 26.24 5.70 -4.76
N ASP A 7 26.73 4.47 -4.69
CA ASP A 7 27.64 4.01 -3.64
C ASP A 7 29.09 4.32 -4.05
N PRO A 8 29.75 5.31 -3.42
CA PRO A 8 31.12 5.67 -3.75
C PRO A 8 32.13 4.60 -3.31
N ALA A 9 31.82 3.80 -2.29
CA ALA A 9 32.74 2.79 -1.77
C ALA A 9 32.92 1.64 -2.76
N THR A 10 31.85 1.21 -3.41
CA THR A 10 31.90 0.16 -4.45
C THR A 10 31.89 0.69 -5.88
N SER A 11 31.82 2.03 -6.05
CA SER A 11 31.64 2.72 -7.33
C SER A 11 30.51 2.09 -8.14
N ALA A 12 29.30 2.08 -7.57
CA ALA A 12 28.15 1.41 -8.16
C ALA A 12 26.88 2.26 -8.06
N ILE A 13 26.00 2.13 -9.05
CA ILE A 13 24.60 2.53 -8.92
C ILE A 13 23.85 1.38 -8.25
N VAL A 14 23.08 1.70 -7.22
CA VAL A 14 22.28 0.76 -6.43
C VAL A 14 20.82 1.20 -6.52
N ALA A 15 19.94 0.26 -6.82
CA ALA A 15 18.49 0.40 -6.74
C ALA A 15 18.03 -0.07 -5.37
N VAL A 16 17.16 0.69 -4.72
CA VAL A 16 16.53 0.33 -3.44
C VAL A 16 15.03 0.49 -3.59
N TRP A 17 14.26 -0.52 -3.25
CA TRP A 17 12.81 -0.45 -3.28
C TRP A 17 12.21 -1.15 -2.06
N SER A 18 11.03 -0.68 -1.65
CA SER A 18 10.33 -1.24 -0.50
C SER A 18 9.62 -2.55 -0.82
N THR A 19 9.47 -3.38 0.20
CA THR A 19 8.73 -4.66 0.20
C THR A 19 7.53 -4.64 1.15
N GLY A 20 7.19 -3.48 1.71
CA GLY A 20 6.11 -3.29 2.69
C GLY A 20 6.55 -3.50 4.15
N ASP A 21 7.54 -4.35 4.38
CA ASP A 21 8.14 -4.65 5.70
C ASP A 21 9.62 -4.23 5.81
N GLY A 22 10.16 -3.63 4.76
CA GLY A 22 11.56 -3.29 4.65
C GLY A 22 11.91 -2.85 3.23
N ALA A 23 13.18 -2.96 2.87
CA ALA A 23 13.63 -2.64 1.53
C ALA A 23 14.67 -3.63 1.03
N VAL A 24 14.64 -3.90 -0.27
CA VAL A 24 15.66 -4.66 -0.98
C VAL A 24 16.58 -3.69 -1.70
N ALA A 25 17.88 -3.97 -1.63
CA ALA A 25 18.91 -3.23 -2.37
C ALA A 25 19.56 -4.13 -3.42
N GLN A 26 19.66 -3.66 -4.64
CA GLN A 26 20.29 -4.37 -5.76
C GLN A 26 21.32 -3.49 -6.46
N LYS A 27 22.51 -4.05 -6.70
CA LYS A 27 23.49 -3.41 -7.57
C LYS A 27 23.01 -3.41 -9.02
N VAL A 28 22.89 -2.22 -9.61
CA VAL A 28 22.43 -2.02 -10.99
C VAL A 28 23.60 -2.03 -11.96
N ALA A 29 24.59 -1.16 -11.72
CA ALA A 29 25.69 -0.94 -12.64
C ALA A 29 26.96 -0.54 -11.89
N ARG A 30 28.12 -0.94 -12.39
CA ARG A 30 29.41 -0.43 -11.93
C ARG A 30 29.71 0.88 -12.63
N VAL A 31 29.95 1.94 -11.88
CA VAL A 31 30.33 3.26 -12.38
C VAL A 31 31.76 3.18 -12.96
N PRO A 32 32.00 3.68 -14.19
CA PRO A 32 33.33 3.70 -14.77
C PRO A 32 34.29 4.56 -13.92
N PRO A 33 35.55 4.16 -13.72
CA PRO A 33 36.49 4.85 -12.83
C PRO A 33 36.84 6.27 -13.29
N SER A 34 36.69 6.55 -14.58
CA SER A 34 36.93 7.87 -15.18
C SER A 34 35.70 8.78 -15.16
N TRP A 35 34.61 8.36 -14.53
CA TRP A 35 33.35 9.11 -14.47
C TRP A 35 33.22 9.85 -13.13
N ALA A 36 32.77 11.10 -13.18
CA ALA A 36 32.69 11.91 -11.97
C ALA A 36 31.56 11.41 -11.05
N PRO A 37 31.75 11.37 -9.71
CA PRO A 37 30.72 10.96 -8.76
C PRO A 37 29.41 11.76 -8.91
N GLU A 38 29.49 13.03 -9.29
CA GLU A 38 28.35 13.91 -9.55
C GLU A 38 27.49 13.40 -10.71
N GLN A 39 28.11 12.90 -11.78
CA GLN A 39 27.41 12.35 -12.95
C GLN A 39 26.72 11.03 -12.61
N ALA A 40 27.35 10.20 -11.77
CA ALA A 40 26.73 8.99 -11.24
C ALA A 40 25.50 9.32 -10.38
N ARG A 41 25.60 10.32 -9.49
CA ARG A 41 24.45 10.79 -8.69
C ARG A 41 23.33 11.39 -9.54
N GLN A 42 23.66 12.16 -10.59
CA GLN A 42 22.66 12.68 -11.53
C GLN A 42 21.94 11.54 -12.27
N THR A 43 22.68 10.50 -12.70
CA THR A 43 22.09 9.32 -13.35
C THR A 43 21.14 8.58 -12.41
N ALA A 44 21.54 8.40 -11.14
CA ALA A 44 20.69 7.81 -10.11
C ALA A 44 19.43 8.66 -9.85
N GLY A 45 19.58 9.99 -9.76
CA GLY A 45 18.44 10.90 -9.65
C GLY A 45 17.44 10.75 -10.80
N ALA A 46 17.93 10.75 -12.04
CA ALA A 46 17.09 10.60 -13.23
C ALA A 46 16.38 9.23 -13.28
N LEU A 47 17.04 8.15 -12.87
CA LEU A 47 16.42 6.82 -12.73
C LEU A 47 15.31 6.81 -11.69
N SER A 48 15.52 7.48 -10.56
CA SER A 48 14.51 7.58 -9.49
C SER A 48 13.29 8.36 -9.96
N VAL A 49 13.49 9.43 -10.74
CA VAL A 49 12.40 10.20 -11.37
C VAL A 49 11.62 9.34 -12.36
N LEU A 50 12.29 8.55 -13.20
CA LEU A 50 11.59 7.63 -14.11
C LEU A 50 10.77 6.59 -13.34
N SER A 51 11.36 5.94 -12.33
CA SER A 51 10.64 4.97 -11.49
C SER A 51 9.41 5.61 -10.83
N ALA A 52 9.55 6.81 -10.26
CA ALA A 52 8.43 7.55 -9.67
C ALA A 52 7.28 7.76 -10.66
N ARG A 53 7.59 8.14 -11.90
CA ARG A 53 6.57 8.34 -12.96
C ARG A 53 5.90 7.04 -13.40
N LEU A 54 6.64 5.94 -13.45
CA LEU A 54 6.08 4.64 -13.81
C LEU A 54 5.13 4.10 -12.72
N TRP A 55 5.53 4.20 -11.45
CA TRP A 55 4.67 3.80 -10.34
C TRP A 55 3.49 4.75 -10.11
N LEU A 56 3.62 6.03 -10.48
CA LEU A 56 2.48 6.94 -10.54
C LEU A 56 1.45 6.48 -11.56
N ALA A 57 1.88 6.11 -12.78
CA ALA A 57 0.99 5.55 -13.80
C ALA A 57 0.33 4.24 -13.33
N TYR A 58 1.02 3.41 -12.54
CA TYR A 58 0.41 2.26 -11.88
C TYR A 58 -0.73 2.66 -10.92
N ALA A 59 -0.46 3.61 -10.02
CA ALA A 59 -1.46 4.07 -9.06
C ALA A 59 -2.64 4.81 -9.71
N GLU A 60 -2.46 5.38 -10.90
CA GLU A 60 -3.47 6.11 -11.68
C GLU A 60 -4.16 5.24 -12.75
N GLU A 61 -3.83 3.94 -12.81
CA GLU A 61 -4.39 2.96 -13.76
C GLU A 61 -4.10 3.29 -15.24
N GLU A 62 -2.98 3.97 -15.48
CA GLU A 62 -2.50 4.42 -16.81
C GLU A 62 -1.34 3.55 -17.31
N VAL A 63 -1.24 2.30 -16.86
CA VAL A 63 -0.15 1.38 -17.22
C VAL A 63 -0.14 1.07 -18.73
N ASP A 64 -1.33 0.95 -19.33
CA ASP A 64 -1.49 0.76 -20.77
C ASP A 64 -0.98 1.94 -21.61
N GLU A 65 -0.87 3.13 -21.01
CA GLU A 65 -0.33 4.31 -21.66
C GLU A 65 1.20 4.38 -21.62
N ILE A 66 1.84 3.51 -20.82
CA ILE A 66 3.30 3.49 -20.72
C ILE A 66 3.87 2.99 -22.06
N PRO A 67 4.76 3.75 -22.72
CA PRO A 67 5.34 3.35 -24.00
C PRO A 67 6.46 2.31 -23.79
N LEU A 68 6.07 1.09 -23.39
CA LEU A 68 6.93 0.03 -22.85
C LEU A 68 8.19 -0.26 -23.70
N ARG A 69 8.02 -0.29 -25.03
CA ARG A 69 9.13 -0.57 -25.96
C ARG A 69 10.02 0.65 -26.21
N GLN A 70 9.46 1.85 -26.11
CA GLN A 70 10.15 3.08 -26.44
C GLN A 70 11.03 3.56 -25.28
N LEU A 71 10.64 3.31 -24.03
CA LEU A 71 11.44 3.74 -22.87
C LEU A 71 12.87 3.16 -22.88
N PRO A 72 13.12 1.84 -22.99
CA PRO A 72 14.49 1.34 -23.08
C PRO A 72 15.22 1.82 -24.33
N GLU A 73 14.50 2.03 -25.44
CA GLU A 73 15.11 2.53 -26.68
C GLU A 73 15.52 4.00 -26.58
N ALA A 74 14.73 4.84 -25.90
CA ALA A 74 15.04 6.23 -25.62
C ALA A 74 16.31 6.38 -24.76
N VAL A 75 16.57 5.42 -23.85
CA VAL A 75 17.83 5.33 -23.10
C VAL A 75 18.99 4.89 -24.00
N ARG A 76 18.77 3.92 -24.90
CA ARG A 76 19.81 3.44 -25.84
C ARG A 76 20.21 4.50 -26.86
N ARG A 77 19.22 5.19 -27.42
CA ARG A 77 19.31 6.17 -28.52
C ARG A 77 18.63 7.48 -28.10
N PRO A 78 19.23 8.21 -27.16
CA PRO A 78 18.67 9.47 -26.72
C PRO A 78 18.74 10.53 -27.81
N PHE A 79 17.86 11.53 -27.74
CA PHE A 79 18.06 12.76 -28.48
C PHE A 79 19.28 13.50 -27.93
N LEU A 80 20.39 13.42 -28.66
CA LEU A 80 21.62 14.12 -28.30
C LEU A 80 21.49 15.61 -28.67
N PRO A 81 22.10 16.51 -27.88
CA PRO A 81 22.12 17.93 -28.21
C PRO A 81 22.77 18.19 -29.58
N ILE A 82 22.16 19.05 -30.40
CA ILE A 82 22.75 19.58 -31.64
C ILE A 82 23.08 21.05 -31.40
N GLY A 83 24.36 21.34 -31.14
CA GLY A 83 24.76 22.67 -30.65
C GLY A 83 24.19 22.94 -29.26
N SER A 84 23.41 24.01 -29.10
CA SER A 84 22.72 24.37 -27.86
C SER A 84 21.28 23.84 -27.78
N LEU A 85 20.78 23.19 -28.83
CA LEU A 85 19.39 22.73 -28.92
C LEU A 85 19.29 21.27 -28.47
N VAL A 86 18.26 20.96 -27.69
CA VAL A 86 17.89 19.60 -27.26
C VAL A 86 16.44 19.39 -27.67
N GLN A 87 16.17 18.28 -28.37
CA GLN A 87 14.80 17.85 -28.63
C GLN A 87 14.22 17.25 -27.35
N HIS A 88 12.99 17.63 -27.03
CA HIS A 88 12.23 17.13 -25.88
C HIS A 88 11.03 16.33 -26.34
N GLU A 89 10.66 15.31 -25.57
CA GLU A 89 9.39 14.59 -25.72
C GLU A 89 8.31 15.20 -24.83
N ASP A 90 7.06 15.19 -25.31
CA ASP A 90 5.91 15.68 -24.55
C ASP A 90 5.49 14.69 -23.45
N ASP A 91 5.67 13.38 -23.68
CA ASP A 91 5.47 12.36 -22.64
C ASP A 91 6.62 12.43 -21.63
N GLY A 92 6.29 12.81 -20.39
CA GLY A 92 7.27 12.99 -19.32
C GLY A 92 8.03 11.70 -18.94
N ARG A 93 7.48 10.51 -19.19
CA ARG A 93 8.17 9.22 -18.99
C ARG A 93 9.24 9.04 -20.07
N LEU A 94 8.90 9.30 -21.33
CA LEU A 94 9.86 9.26 -22.44
C LEU A 94 10.96 10.30 -22.30
N GLU A 95 10.62 11.52 -21.91
CA GLU A 95 11.62 12.57 -21.70
C GLU A 95 12.60 12.19 -20.57
N ALA A 96 12.11 11.59 -19.48
CA ALA A 96 13.00 11.04 -18.44
C ALA A 96 13.93 9.95 -18.99
N ALA A 97 13.42 9.05 -19.82
CA ALA A 97 14.23 8.01 -20.45
C ALA A 97 15.31 8.61 -21.37
N HIS A 98 14.98 9.63 -22.16
CA HIS A 98 15.95 10.37 -22.97
C HIS A 98 16.97 11.10 -22.10
N GLU A 99 16.58 11.70 -20.98
CA GLU A 99 17.49 12.34 -20.02
C GLU A 99 18.51 11.35 -19.46
N ILE A 100 18.05 10.18 -18.99
CA ILE A 100 18.92 9.08 -18.55
C ILE A 100 19.86 8.70 -19.68
N GLY A 101 19.33 8.50 -20.90
CA GLY A 101 20.11 8.18 -22.09
C GLY A 101 21.21 9.21 -22.37
N ARG A 102 20.90 10.52 -22.32
CA ARG A 102 21.87 11.60 -22.52
C ARG A 102 22.96 11.60 -21.44
N LEU A 103 22.61 11.32 -20.19
CA LEU A 103 23.57 11.21 -19.10
C LEU A 103 24.52 10.03 -19.35
N VAL A 104 23.99 8.82 -19.54
CA VAL A 104 24.81 7.61 -19.75
C VAL A 104 25.52 7.60 -21.10
N ALA A 105 25.09 8.42 -22.06
CA ALA A 105 25.77 8.57 -23.35
C ALA A 105 27.19 9.12 -23.19
N ARG A 106 27.43 9.92 -22.14
CA ARG A 106 28.71 10.52 -21.79
C ARG A 106 29.63 9.54 -21.03
N ALA A 107 29.11 8.41 -20.58
CA ALA A 107 29.89 7.41 -19.86
C ALA A 107 30.79 6.62 -20.82
N PRO A 108 32.06 6.36 -20.44
CA PRO A 108 32.90 5.45 -21.19
C PRO A 108 32.45 4.00 -20.97
N GLY A 109 32.40 3.25 -22.06
CA GLY A 109 32.16 1.80 -22.02
C GLY A 109 30.70 1.41 -22.20
N ARG A 110 30.48 0.47 -23.12
CA ARG A 110 29.15 -0.06 -23.44
C ARG A 110 28.48 -0.78 -22.26
N ALA A 111 29.28 -1.42 -21.41
CA ALA A 111 28.77 -2.24 -20.30
C ALA A 111 27.92 -1.45 -19.29
N PHE A 112 28.34 -0.22 -18.95
CA PHE A 112 27.57 0.64 -18.04
C PHE A 112 26.22 1.01 -18.66
N ARG A 113 26.22 1.47 -19.92
CA ARG A 113 24.98 1.84 -20.63
C ARG A 113 24.01 0.66 -20.75
N GLU A 114 24.49 -0.51 -21.16
CA GLU A 114 23.64 -1.71 -21.28
C GLU A 114 23.08 -2.16 -19.92
N ALA A 115 23.82 -1.96 -18.82
CA ALA A 115 23.32 -2.24 -17.48
C ALA A 115 22.16 -1.31 -17.09
N ILE A 116 22.29 -0.02 -17.37
CA ILE A 116 21.23 0.96 -17.10
C ILE A 116 19.99 0.68 -17.96
N VAL A 117 20.17 0.37 -19.25
CA VAL A 117 19.06 0.01 -20.14
C VAL A 117 18.33 -1.25 -19.66
N ARG A 118 19.08 -2.28 -19.22
CA ARG A 118 18.50 -3.50 -18.67
C ARG A 118 17.68 -3.21 -17.42
N ASP A 119 18.17 -2.35 -16.56
CA ASP A 119 17.51 -2.00 -15.32
C ASP A 119 16.25 -1.15 -15.54
N VAL A 120 16.27 -0.20 -16.49
CA VAL A 120 15.05 0.50 -16.94
C VAL A 120 14.03 -0.49 -17.52
N THR A 121 14.49 -1.51 -18.26
CA THR A 121 13.60 -2.56 -18.77
C THR A 121 12.96 -3.34 -17.61
N ALA A 122 13.77 -3.73 -16.61
CA ALA A 122 13.28 -4.43 -15.43
C ALA A 122 12.29 -3.60 -14.60
N GLU A 123 12.47 -2.28 -14.51
CA GLU A 123 11.52 -1.37 -13.84
C GLU A 123 10.17 -1.34 -14.55
N VAL A 124 10.19 -1.24 -15.89
CA VAL A 124 8.98 -1.24 -16.72
C VAL A 124 8.27 -2.60 -16.64
N GLU A 125 9.02 -3.70 -16.67
CA GLU A 125 8.49 -5.06 -16.52
C GLU A 125 7.87 -5.27 -15.12
N ALA A 126 8.47 -4.71 -14.07
CA ALA A 126 7.95 -4.79 -12.71
C ALA A 126 6.59 -4.08 -12.57
N VAL A 127 6.44 -2.90 -13.15
CA VAL A 127 5.17 -2.15 -13.13
C VAL A 127 4.08 -2.91 -13.90
N ARG A 128 4.44 -3.50 -15.05
CA ARG A 128 3.51 -4.33 -15.82
C ARG A 128 3.14 -5.63 -15.11
N ALA A 129 4.09 -6.27 -14.43
CA ALA A 129 3.83 -7.47 -13.64
C ALA A 129 2.87 -7.16 -12.50
N ALA A 130 3.09 -6.06 -11.79
CA ALA A 130 2.19 -5.58 -10.75
C ALA A 130 0.78 -5.28 -11.27
N ASP A 131 0.67 -4.64 -12.44
CA ASP A 131 -0.63 -4.43 -13.10
C ASP A 131 -1.28 -5.72 -13.61
N GLY A 132 -0.52 -6.79 -13.78
CA GLY A 132 -1.03 -8.13 -14.04
C GLY A 132 -1.31 -8.95 -12.78
N GLY A 133 -1.16 -8.37 -11.59
CA GLY A 133 -1.37 -9.05 -10.30
C GLY A 133 -0.21 -9.92 -9.83
N ASP A 134 0.95 -9.88 -10.51
CA ASP A 134 2.17 -10.55 -10.06
C ASP A 134 3.06 -9.56 -9.29
N LEU A 135 3.09 -9.70 -7.96
CA LEU A 135 3.88 -8.86 -7.06
C LEU A 135 5.28 -9.42 -6.79
N GLY A 136 5.77 -10.34 -7.61
CA GLY A 136 7.09 -10.95 -7.48
C GLY A 136 8.26 -9.96 -7.70
N GLY A 137 9.34 -10.15 -6.93
CA GLY A 137 10.60 -9.43 -7.13
C GLY A 137 10.47 -7.92 -6.97
N ARG A 138 10.72 -7.16 -8.05
CA ARG A 138 10.62 -5.70 -8.01
C ARG A 138 9.18 -5.18 -8.11
N ALA A 139 8.25 -6.01 -8.59
CA ALA A 139 6.82 -5.67 -8.66
C ALA A 139 6.18 -5.54 -7.26
N GLN A 140 6.83 -6.10 -6.24
CA GLN A 140 6.41 -6.04 -4.84
C GLN A 140 6.19 -4.60 -4.33
N GLN A 141 6.78 -3.60 -4.97
CA GLN A 141 6.53 -2.19 -4.63
C GLN A 141 5.06 -1.78 -4.71
N ALA A 142 4.23 -2.51 -5.46
CA ALA A 142 2.79 -2.31 -5.52
C ALA A 142 2.12 -2.25 -4.13
N VAL A 143 2.69 -2.94 -3.13
CA VAL A 143 2.19 -2.93 -1.75
C VAL A 143 2.27 -1.55 -1.07
N GLU A 144 2.98 -0.58 -1.67
CA GLU A 144 3.01 0.82 -1.20
C GLU A 144 2.22 1.78 -2.07
N HIS A 145 1.73 1.33 -3.23
CA HIS A 145 1.09 2.17 -4.23
C HIS A 145 -0.37 1.78 -4.38
N PRO A 146 -1.28 2.30 -3.53
CA PRO A 146 -2.70 2.00 -3.66
C PRO A 146 -3.23 2.49 -5.01
N ARG A 147 -3.98 1.62 -5.69
CA ARG A 147 -4.74 1.93 -6.91
C ARG A 147 -6.25 1.96 -6.63
N PRO A 148 -7.04 2.71 -7.40
CA PRO A 148 -8.48 2.82 -7.21
C PRO A 148 -9.23 1.48 -7.24
N GLN A 149 -8.96 0.65 -8.25
CA GLN A 149 -9.64 -0.64 -8.40
C GLN A 149 -8.70 -1.76 -7.99
N ALA A 150 -9.13 -2.57 -7.03
CA ALA A 150 -8.40 -3.77 -6.67
C ALA A 150 -8.65 -4.88 -7.68
N GLN A 151 -7.66 -5.74 -7.88
CA GLN A 151 -7.78 -6.90 -8.76
C GLN A 151 -8.46 -8.07 -8.04
N ASP A 152 -9.37 -8.75 -8.73
CA ASP A 152 -10.11 -9.88 -8.15
C ASP A 152 -9.18 -11.00 -7.68
N GLU A 153 -8.10 -11.27 -8.42
CA GLU A 153 -7.08 -12.25 -8.04
C GLU A 153 -6.38 -11.85 -6.73
N GLN A 154 -6.08 -10.57 -6.54
CA GLN A 154 -5.43 -10.06 -5.33
C GLN A 154 -6.40 -10.07 -4.14
N ILE A 155 -7.68 -9.74 -4.34
CA ILE A 155 -8.72 -9.88 -3.31
C ILE A 155 -8.82 -11.35 -2.87
N ALA A 156 -8.80 -12.29 -3.83
CA ALA A 156 -8.85 -13.71 -3.54
C ALA A 156 -7.61 -14.17 -2.73
N VAL A 157 -6.41 -13.67 -3.06
CA VAL A 157 -5.19 -13.95 -2.28
C VAL A 157 -5.32 -13.40 -0.85
N ALA A 158 -5.75 -12.15 -0.65
CA ALA A 158 -5.95 -11.59 0.68
C ALA A 158 -6.99 -12.38 1.51
N HIS A 159 -8.07 -12.82 0.87
CA HIS A 159 -9.06 -13.68 1.52
C HIS A 159 -8.49 -15.05 1.91
N ALA A 160 -7.65 -15.66 1.08
CA ALA A 160 -7.00 -16.92 1.41
C ALA A 160 -6.04 -16.78 2.61
N LEU A 161 -5.29 -15.67 2.67
CA LEU A 161 -4.42 -15.34 3.81
C LEU A 161 -5.23 -15.20 5.10
N LEU A 162 -6.30 -14.40 5.09
CA LEU A 162 -7.17 -14.23 6.26
C LEU A 162 -7.94 -15.50 6.62
N LEU A 163 -8.20 -16.37 5.64
CA LEU A 163 -8.81 -17.67 5.91
C LEU A 163 -7.89 -18.56 6.76
N ASP A 164 -6.60 -18.56 6.46
CA ASP A 164 -5.59 -19.28 7.22
C ASP A 164 -5.39 -18.66 8.60
N GLU A 165 -5.14 -17.34 8.66
CA GLU A 165 -4.91 -16.58 9.89
C GLU A 165 -5.88 -15.38 10.02
N PRO A 166 -7.06 -15.56 10.65
CA PRO A 166 -8.07 -14.50 10.73
C PRO A 166 -7.66 -13.20 11.42
N LEU A 167 -6.64 -13.24 12.29
CA LEU A 167 -6.20 -12.06 13.05
C LEU A 167 -5.15 -11.22 12.32
N GLY A 168 -4.94 -11.45 11.02
CA GLY A 168 -4.14 -10.60 10.14
C GLY A 168 -2.70 -11.10 10.01
N PRO A 169 -2.42 -11.96 9.01
CA PRO A 169 -1.06 -12.41 8.73
C PRO A 169 -0.22 -11.26 8.20
N ALA A 170 1.09 -11.29 8.47
CA ALA A 170 2.02 -10.24 8.06
C ALA A 170 2.07 -10.06 6.53
N GLU A 171 1.81 -11.14 5.80
CA GLU A 171 1.76 -11.24 4.35
C GLU A 171 0.74 -10.27 3.71
N LEU A 172 -0.30 -9.86 4.44
CA LEU A 172 -1.24 -8.83 3.96
C LEU A 172 -0.54 -7.50 3.65
N HIS A 173 0.61 -7.23 4.26
CA HIS A 173 1.37 -6.00 4.05
C HIS A 173 2.46 -6.15 2.99
N THR A 174 2.80 -7.36 2.58
CA THR A 174 4.02 -7.63 1.77
C THR A 174 3.75 -8.39 0.49
N THR A 175 2.63 -9.12 0.37
CA THR A 175 2.33 -9.95 -0.80
C THR A 175 1.04 -9.57 -1.51
N VAL A 176 0.26 -8.62 -0.99
CA VAL A 176 -1.01 -8.19 -1.56
C VAL A 176 -1.05 -6.68 -1.70
N GLU A 177 -1.63 -6.19 -2.79
CA GLU A 177 -1.85 -4.75 -2.96
C GLU A 177 -2.79 -4.18 -1.87
N PRO A 178 -2.61 -2.92 -1.44
CA PRO A 178 -3.30 -2.41 -0.26
C PRO A 178 -4.81 -2.30 -0.41
N THR A 179 -5.29 -2.01 -1.62
CA THR A 179 -6.73 -1.91 -1.91
C THR A 179 -7.39 -3.28 -1.76
N ALA A 180 -6.82 -4.33 -2.35
CA ALA A 180 -7.29 -5.70 -2.19
C ALA A 180 -7.24 -6.19 -0.73
N ALA A 181 -6.10 -5.96 -0.06
CA ALA A 181 -5.92 -6.30 1.35
C ALA A 181 -6.94 -5.58 2.24
N GLY A 182 -7.19 -4.29 1.98
CA GLY A 182 -8.19 -3.48 2.67
C GLY A 182 -9.61 -4.00 2.48
N ILE A 183 -10.00 -4.34 1.24
CA ILE A 183 -11.34 -4.90 0.95
C ILE A 183 -11.55 -6.20 1.70
N ALA A 184 -10.57 -7.11 1.63
CA ALA A 184 -10.65 -8.37 2.35
C ALA A 184 -10.68 -8.14 3.87
N ALA A 185 -9.77 -7.34 4.42
CA ALA A 185 -9.70 -7.06 5.85
C ALA A 185 -10.98 -6.40 6.39
N LEU A 186 -11.61 -5.49 5.64
CA LEU A 186 -12.88 -4.87 6.03
C LEU A 186 -14.00 -5.91 6.13
N ARG A 187 -14.11 -6.82 5.16
CA ARG A 187 -15.09 -7.91 5.22
C ARG A 187 -14.87 -8.80 6.45
N TRP A 188 -13.62 -9.11 6.75
CA TRP A 188 -13.25 -9.91 7.92
C TRP A 188 -13.49 -9.16 9.23
N LEU A 189 -13.26 -7.85 9.27
CA LEU A 189 -13.63 -6.98 10.40
C LEU A 189 -15.14 -6.99 10.66
N ARG A 190 -15.97 -6.95 9.61
CA ARG A 190 -17.44 -7.06 9.74
C ARG A 190 -17.87 -8.42 10.27
N ALA A 191 -17.23 -9.50 9.82
CA ALA A 191 -17.48 -10.83 10.37
C ALA A 191 -17.09 -10.92 11.85
N ALA A 192 -15.88 -10.46 12.19
CA ALA A 192 -15.34 -10.42 13.54
C ALA A 192 -16.22 -9.61 14.50
N SER A 193 -16.66 -8.42 14.09
CA SER A 193 -17.54 -7.58 14.90
C SER A 193 -18.93 -8.18 15.06
N THR A 194 -19.47 -8.87 14.05
CA THR A 194 -20.76 -9.58 14.11
C THR A 194 -20.73 -10.75 15.10
N VAL A 195 -19.69 -11.60 15.03
CA VAL A 195 -19.50 -12.72 15.98
C VAL A 195 -19.40 -12.19 17.41
N THR A 196 -18.58 -11.16 17.60
CA THR A 196 -18.34 -10.59 18.93
C THR A 196 -19.59 -9.92 19.48
N ALA A 197 -20.30 -9.15 18.65
CA ALA A 197 -21.59 -8.53 18.97
C ALA A 197 -22.61 -9.55 19.48
N GLY A 198 -22.68 -10.73 18.86
CA GLY A 198 -23.56 -11.82 19.30
C GLY A 198 -23.23 -12.35 20.70
N VAL A 199 -21.96 -12.30 21.10
CA VAL A 199 -21.52 -12.74 22.43
C VAL A 199 -21.77 -11.68 23.49
N VAL A 200 -21.41 -10.42 23.22
CA VAL A 200 -21.54 -9.31 24.20
C VAL A 200 -22.93 -8.68 24.25
N GLY A 201 -23.79 -8.92 23.26
CA GLY A 201 -25.13 -8.33 23.19
C GLY A 201 -25.18 -6.86 22.80
N HIS A 202 -24.14 -6.37 22.10
CA HIS A 202 -24.05 -5.00 21.58
C HIS A 202 -24.15 -4.96 20.05
N ALA A 203 -24.34 -3.79 19.45
CA ALA A 203 -24.29 -3.66 17.99
C ALA A 203 -22.83 -3.83 17.49
N PRO A 204 -22.60 -4.33 16.27
CA PRO A 204 -21.24 -4.50 15.72
C PRO A 204 -20.38 -3.22 15.74
N ALA A 205 -21.00 -2.04 15.57
CA ALA A 205 -20.30 -0.77 15.65
C ALA A 205 -19.81 -0.43 17.07
N ASP A 206 -20.54 -0.87 18.11
CA ASP A 206 -20.20 -0.61 19.51
C ASP A 206 -19.05 -1.51 20.00
N VAL A 207 -18.85 -2.68 19.37
CA VAL A 207 -17.76 -3.61 19.70
C VAL A 207 -16.39 -2.94 19.62
N ILE A 208 -16.18 -2.06 18.62
CA ILE A 208 -14.90 -1.35 18.49
C ILE A 208 -14.70 -0.39 19.67
N ALA A 209 -15.74 0.35 20.09
CA ALA A 209 -15.64 1.23 21.25
C ALA A 209 -15.35 0.45 22.55
N LEU A 210 -15.89 -0.76 22.69
CA LEU A 210 -15.54 -1.66 23.80
C LEU A 210 -14.07 -2.08 23.73
N ALA A 211 -13.56 -2.45 22.55
CA ALA A 211 -12.17 -2.84 22.37
C ALA A 211 -11.19 -1.72 22.73
N GLU A 212 -11.52 -0.47 22.36
CA GLU A 212 -10.73 0.71 22.74
C GLU A 212 -10.74 0.96 24.25
N ALA A 213 -11.88 0.72 24.92
CA ALA A 213 -11.99 0.87 26.37
C ALA A 213 -11.14 -0.16 27.14
N ILE A 214 -10.95 -1.36 26.58
CA ILE A 214 -10.13 -2.42 27.18
C ILE A 214 -8.63 -2.06 27.09
N GLU A 215 -8.14 -1.71 25.89
CA GLU A 215 -6.69 -1.54 25.63
C GLU A 215 -6.20 -0.08 25.67
N HIS A 216 -7.11 0.90 25.77
CA HIS A 216 -6.80 2.33 25.63
C HIS A 216 -6.07 2.65 24.31
N GLU A 217 -6.41 1.88 23.27
CA GLU A 217 -5.86 1.96 21.93
C GLU A 217 -6.84 2.74 21.02
N ASP A 218 -6.32 3.57 20.10
CA ASP A 218 -7.16 4.22 19.09
C ASP A 218 -7.41 3.28 17.90
N LEU A 219 -8.66 2.89 17.69
CA LEU A 219 -9.14 2.05 16.58
C LEU A 219 -9.95 2.89 15.57
N GLY A 220 -9.61 4.17 15.42
CA GLY A 220 -10.29 5.13 14.54
C GLY A 220 -10.49 4.65 13.10
N VAL A 221 -9.51 3.96 12.50
CA VAL A 221 -9.63 3.40 11.15
C VAL A 221 -10.74 2.33 11.08
N ALA A 222 -10.73 1.36 12.00
CA ALA A 222 -11.74 0.30 12.06
C ALA A 222 -13.14 0.87 12.33
N ARG A 223 -13.23 1.85 13.24
CA ARG A 223 -14.48 2.56 13.56
C ARG A 223 -15.05 3.27 12.34
N SER A 224 -14.24 4.07 11.65
CA SER A 224 -14.66 4.79 10.45
C SER A 224 -15.07 3.85 9.33
N ALA A 225 -14.31 2.78 9.10
CA ALA A 225 -14.64 1.81 8.06
C ALA A 225 -15.97 1.08 8.32
N LEU A 226 -16.23 0.64 9.56
CA LEU A 226 -17.52 0.02 9.91
C LEU A 226 -18.70 1.00 9.83
N ALA A 227 -18.50 2.26 10.21
CA ALA A 227 -19.53 3.29 10.08
C ALA A 227 -19.89 3.52 8.60
N MET A 228 -18.88 3.61 7.73
CA MET A 228 -19.07 3.78 6.29
C MET A 228 -19.66 2.56 5.59
N ALA A 229 -19.35 1.34 6.07
CA ALA A 229 -19.88 0.10 5.49
C ALA A 229 -21.42 -0.06 5.61
N SER A 230 -22.07 0.79 6.41
CA SER A 230 -23.53 0.82 6.52
C SER A 230 -24.17 1.42 5.25
N GLY A 231 -24.34 0.59 4.21
CA GLY A 231 -25.00 0.97 2.96
C GLY A 231 -24.06 1.22 1.76
N ASN A 232 -22.75 1.01 1.93
CA ASN A 232 -21.76 1.07 0.86
C ASN A 232 -21.12 -0.31 0.65
N SER A 233 -20.56 -0.56 -0.53
CA SER A 233 -19.77 -1.78 -0.76
C SER A 233 -18.43 -1.71 -0.02
N ASP A 234 -17.83 -2.87 0.29
CA ASP A 234 -16.51 -2.91 0.94
C ASP A 234 -15.44 -2.19 0.07
N ALA A 235 -15.59 -2.26 -1.26
CA ALA A 235 -14.72 -1.59 -2.22
C ALA A 235 -14.85 -0.06 -2.17
N ASP A 236 -16.07 0.47 -2.11
CA ASP A 236 -16.31 1.92 -2.04
C ASP A 236 -15.74 2.52 -0.75
N VAL A 237 -15.90 1.82 0.38
CA VAL A 237 -15.36 2.28 1.68
C VAL A 237 -13.83 2.35 1.64
N VAL A 238 -13.19 1.32 1.12
CA VAL A 238 -11.73 1.25 1.01
C VAL A 238 -11.20 2.31 0.05
N TRP A 239 -11.86 2.46 -1.10
CA TRP A 239 -11.52 3.49 -2.07
C TRP A 239 -11.63 4.89 -1.46
N ASP A 240 -12.74 5.22 -0.80
CA ASP A 240 -12.97 6.52 -0.15
C ASP A 240 -11.83 6.84 0.84
N LEU A 241 -11.52 5.91 1.74
CA LEU A 241 -10.48 6.09 2.76
C LEU A 241 -9.08 6.28 2.15
N LEU A 242 -8.71 5.44 1.18
CA LEU A 242 -7.40 5.54 0.51
C LEU A 242 -7.31 6.81 -0.32
N HIS A 243 -8.36 7.16 -1.06
CA HIS A 243 -8.39 8.33 -1.92
C HIS A 243 -8.20 9.61 -1.11
N GLU A 244 -8.92 9.76 0.00
CA GLU A 244 -8.76 10.89 0.92
C GLU A 244 -7.33 11.00 1.45
N ALA A 245 -6.73 9.88 1.84
CA ALA A 245 -5.37 9.84 2.38
C ALA A 245 -4.30 10.15 1.32
N VAL A 246 -4.46 9.61 0.09
CA VAL A 246 -3.57 9.89 -1.05
C VAL A 246 -3.64 11.38 -1.42
N LEU A 247 -4.84 11.96 -1.45
CA LEU A 247 -5.00 13.39 -1.71
C LEU A 247 -4.36 14.26 -0.63
N ALA A 248 -4.57 13.91 0.65
CA ALA A 248 -3.95 14.58 1.77
C ALA A 248 -2.40 14.49 1.70
N GLY A 249 -1.86 13.33 1.33
CA GLY A 249 -0.42 13.11 1.14
C GLY A 249 0.17 13.94 -0.02
N ARG A 250 -0.64 14.20 -1.06
CA ARG A 250 -0.29 15.08 -2.18
C ARG A 250 -0.43 16.58 -1.84
N GLY A 251 -0.77 16.93 -0.59
CA GLY A 251 -1.06 18.30 -0.18
C GLY A 251 -2.30 18.88 -0.89
N ARG A 252 -3.16 18.02 -1.45
CA ARG A 252 -4.39 18.43 -2.13
C ARG A 252 -5.52 18.52 -1.12
N LEU A 253 -6.11 19.70 -1.10
CA LEU A 253 -7.23 20.10 -0.27
C LEU A 253 -8.51 20.08 -1.16
N LEU A 254 -9.24 18.96 -1.25
CA LEU A 254 -10.52 18.88 -2.01
C LEU A 254 -11.72 19.22 -1.13
N PHE A 255 -12.94 19.53 -1.67
CA PHE A 255 -14.36 19.61 -1.13
C PHE A 255 -15.34 18.45 -1.43
N CYS A 256 -15.98 17.88 -0.39
CA CYS A 256 -17.08 16.91 -0.37
C CYS A 256 -18.16 17.60 0.44
N PRO A 257 -19.18 18.14 -0.23
CA PRO A 257 -20.26 18.85 0.43
C PRO A 257 -21.12 17.97 1.34
N ASP A 258 -21.04 16.64 1.22
CA ASP A 258 -22.00 15.75 1.85
C ASP A 258 -21.32 14.53 2.47
N ARG A 259 -21.23 14.53 3.81
CA ARG A 259 -21.45 13.35 4.66
C ARG A 259 -21.71 13.84 6.10
N TYR A 260 -22.99 14.12 6.35
CA TYR A 260 -23.67 14.24 7.65
C TYR A 260 -23.49 15.51 8.51
N GLY A 261 -23.64 16.70 7.95
CA GLY A 261 -23.89 17.92 8.75
C GLY A 261 -24.11 19.18 7.89
N PRO A 262 -24.71 20.25 8.44
CA PRO A 262 -24.72 21.55 7.79
C PRO A 262 -23.27 22.00 7.55
N PRO A 263 -22.99 22.74 6.45
CA PRO A 263 -21.64 23.13 6.09
C PRO A 263 -20.96 23.87 7.25
N PRO A 264 -19.69 23.58 7.57
CA PRO A 264 -18.96 24.35 8.57
C PRO A 264 -18.91 25.81 8.11
N VAL A 265 -19.21 26.71 9.06
CA VAL A 265 -19.40 28.16 8.86
C VAL A 265 -18.10 28.91 8.52
N GLU A 266 -17.00 28.20 8.27
CA GLU A 266 -15.68 28.80 8.05
C GLU A 266 -15.02 28.19 6.81
N ALA A 267 -15.55 28.55 5.63
CA ALA A 267 -14.70 28.67 4.46
C ALA A 267 -13.80 29.90 4.70
N ASP A 268 -12.49 29.76 4.54
CA ASP A 268 -11.63 30.95 4.53
C ASP A 268 -12.00 31.85 3.33
N GLU A 269 -11.58 33.11 3.38
CA GLU A 269 -11.88 34.13 2.35
C GLU A 269 -11.40 33.74 0.93
N HIS A 270 -10.67 32.63 0.80
CA HIS A 270 -10.11 32.10 -0.44
C HIS A 270 -10.77 30.79 -0.90
N GLY A 271 -11.69 30.21 -0.10
CA GLY A 271 -12.40 28.98 -0.43
C GLY A 271 -11.53 27.71 -0.39
N HIS A 272 -10.60 27.58 0.56
CA HIS A 272 -9.76 26.38 0.77
C HIS A 272 -10.44 25.36 1.71
N ARG A 273 -10.27 24.03 1.49
CA ARG A 273 -10.84 22.95 2.34
C ARG A 273 -9.82 22.13 3.09
N LEU A 274 -10.16 21.75 4.32
CA LEU A 274 -9.49 20.66 5.02
C LEU A 274 -10.04 19.26 4.64
N ILE A 275 -9.21 18.39 4.05
CA ILE A 275 -9.44 16.93 4.09
C ILE A 275 -8.85 16.44 5.41
N VAL A 276 -9.69 15.88 6.28
CA VAL A 276 -9.23 15.13 7.45
C VAL A 276 -9.33 13.65 7.09
N THR A 277 -8.20 12.97 6.99
CA THR A 277 -8.16 11.52 6.81
C THR A 277 -7.86 10.85 8.15
N VAL A 278 -8.44 9.66 8.38
CA VAL A 278 -8.11 8.81 9.52
C VAL A 278 -6.86 7.95 9.26
N LEU A 279 -6.37 7.91 8.03
CA LEU A 279 -5.17 7.17 7.65
C LEU A 279 -3.94 8.07 7.74
N ASP A 280 -2.76 7.49 7.93
CA ASP A 280 -1.51 8.21 7.71
C ASP A 280 -1.35 8.52 6.21
N PRO A 281 -1.37 9.81 5.79
CA PRO A 281 -1.24 10.18 4.38
C PRO A 281 0.12 9.85 3.77
N ARG A 282 1.14 9.52 4.59
CA ARG A 282 2.46 9.08 4.11
C ARG A 282 2.49 7.60 3.73
N GLU A 283 1.65 6.79 4.37
CA GLU A 283 1.59 5.34 4.19
C GLU A 283 0.13 4.86 4.16
N PRO A 284 -0.72 5.39 3.25
CA PRO A 284 -2.17 5.21 3.30
C PRO A 284 -2.60 3.73 3.28
N GLY A 285 -1.99 2.94 2.37
CA GLY A 285 -2.27 1.52 2.26
C GLY A 285 -1.96 0.74 3.54
N ARG A 286 -0.76 0.94 4.09
CA ARG A 286 -0.34 0.28 5.32
C ARG A 286 -1.17 0.70 6.52
N SER A 287 -1.47 2.00 6.63
CA SER A 287 -2.32 2.55 7.69
C SER A 287 -3.72 1.93 7.67
N LEU A 288 -4.30 1.76 6.47
CA LEU A 288 -5.61 1.14 6.32
C LEU A 288 -5.59 -0.32 6.78
N VAL A 289 -4.72 -1.14 6.19
CA VAL A 289 -4.66 -2.58 6.48
C VAL A 289 -4.35 -2.82 7.96
N SER A 290 -3.39 -2.08 8.52
CA SER A 290 -3.02 -2.21 9.94
C SER A 290 -4.17 -1.81 10.85
N GLY A 291 -4.89 -0.73 10.53
CA GLY A 291 -6.04 -0.28 11.30
C GLY A 291 -7.20 -1.28 11.29
N LEU A 292 -7.49 -1.88 10.13
CA LEU A 292 -8.52 -2.91 10.00
C LEU A 292 -8.14 -4.19 10.76
N VAL A 293 -6.89 -4.66 10.62
CA VAL A 293 -6.36 -5.82 11.34
C VAL A 293 -6.40 -5.62 12.85
N ARG A 294 -5.98 -4.44 13.34
CA ARG A 294 -6.09 -4.08 14.77
C ARG A 294 -7.55 -4.06 15.23
N GLY A 295 -8.49 -3.66 14.38
CA GLY A 295 -9.93 -3.79 14.63
C GLY A 295 -10.37 -5.25 14.81
N ILE A 296 -9.91 -6.17 13.95
CA ILE A 296 -10.22 -7.60 14.06
C ILE A 296 -9.66 -8.18 15.37
N GLN A 297 -8.42 -7.84 15.70
CA GLN A 297 -7.77 -8.23 16.96
C GLN A 297 -8.51 -7.63 18.17
N GLY A 298 -8.99 -6.40 18.06
CA GLY A 298 -9.85 -5.74 19.05
C GLY A 298 -11.13 -6.51 19.34
N CYS A 299 -11.82 -6.96 18.29
CA CYS A 299 -13.01 -7.80 18.44
C CYS A 299 -12.69 -9.10 19.19
N PHE A 300 -11.58 -9.77 18.89
CA PHE A 300 -11.15 -10.97 19.61
C PHE A 300 -10.90 -10.70 21.11
N ARG A 301 -10.28 -9.57 21.46
CA ARG A 301 -10.05 -9.19 22.87
C ARG A 301 -11.36 -9.03 23.63
N VAL A 302 -12.33 -8.32 23.05
CA VAL A 302 -13.67 -8.16 23.63
C VAL A 302 -14.36 -9.51 23.81
N TYR A 303 -14.24 -10.41 22.82
CA TYR A 303 -14.78 -11.77 22.90
C TYR A 303 -14.20 -12.56 24.08
N VAL A 304 -12.87 -12.53 24.24
CA VAL A 304 -12.18 -13.22 25.34
C VAL A 304 -12.54 -12.63 26.70
N ASP A 305 -12.63 -11.31 26.81
CA ASP A 305 -12.99 -10.60 28.06
C ASP A 305 -14.40 -11.01 28.55
N GLU A 306 -15.38 -11.03 27.64
CA GLU A 306 -16.75 -11.40 27.97
C GLU A 306 -16.87 -12.88 28.38
N ILE A 307 -16.24 -13.80 27.65
CA ILE A 307 -16.28 -15.23 27.99
C ILE A 307 -15.57 -15.50 29.32
N SER A 308 -14.41 -14.86 29.54
CA SER A 308 -13.65 -15.01 30.78
C SER A 308 -14.43 -14.48 31.99
N THR A 309 -15.17 -13.38 31.83
CA THR A 309 -16.01 -12.80 32.89
C THR A 309 -17.19 -13.72 33.25
N ARG A 310 -17.78 -14.42 32.27
CA ARG A 310 -18.91 -15.35 32.49
C ARG A 310 -18.51 -16.64 33.22
N ASP A 311 -17.28 -17.11 33.04
CA ASP A 311 -16.84 -18.41 33.55
C ASP A 311 -16.32 -18.40 35.00
N GLY A 312 -16.31 -17.24 35.67
CA GLY A 312 -16.06 -17.08 37.10
C GLY A 312 -14.57 -16.88 37.50
N PRO A 313 -14.29 -16.09 38.55
CA PRO A 313 -12.94 -15.60 38.90
C PRO A 313 -11.99 -16.60 39.59
N ASP A 314 -12.42 -17.84 39.86
CA ASP A 314 -11.73 -18.78 40.77
C ASP A 314 -10.67 -19.69 40.10
N THR A 315 -10.23 -19.36 38.88
CA THR A 315 -9.26 -20.17 38.13
C THR A 315 -7.89 -19.48 38.06
N ASP A 316 -6.80 -20.18 38.38
CA ASP A 316 -5.42 -19.66 38.34
C ASP A 316 -5.14 -18.99 36.97
N PRO A 317 -4.98 -17.65 36.93
CA PRO A 317 -4.97 -16.88 35.69
C PRO A 317 -3.85 -17.26 34.73
N LEU A 318 -2.68 -17.69 35.22
CA LEU A 318 -1.48 -17.80 34.38
C LEU A 318 -1.32 -19.18 33.71
N LEU A 319 -1.76 -20.26 34.37
CA LEU A 319 -1.63 -21.64 33.85
C LEU A 319 -2.80 -22.05 32.95
N VAL A 320 -4.00 -21.50 33.19
CA VAL A 320 -5.19 -21.77 32.39
C VAL A 320 -5.24 -20.93 31.12
N TRP A 321 -4.66 -19.72 31.14
CA TRP A 321 -4.64 -18.84 29.97
C TRP A 321 -3.98 -19.49 28.75
N SER A 322 -2.81 -20.13 28.84
CA SER A 322 -2.13 -20.61 27.62
C SER A 322 -2.90 -21.68 26.81
N LYS A 323 -3.51 -22.68 27.46
CA LYS A 323 -4.33 -23.69 26.76
C LYS A 323 -5.72 -23.17 26.41
N ARG A 324 -6.34 -22.41 27.31
CA ARG A 324 -7.69 -21.88 27.11
C ARG A 324 -7.72 -20.77 26.05
N SER A 325 -6.69 -19.94 25.99
CA SER A 325 -6.54 -18.95 24.92
C SER A 325 -6.41 -19.63 23.55
N ALA A 326 -5.74 -20.78 23.44
CA ALA A 326 -5.67 -21.53 22.18
C ALA A 326 -7.04 -22.12 21.76
N GLU A 327 -7.82 -22.61 22.72
CA GLU A 327 -9.18 -23.11 22.47
C GLU A 327 -10.14 -21.99 22.08
N LEU A 328 -10.14 -20.88 22.84
CA LEU A 328 -10.94 -19.69 22.54
C LEU A 328 -10.53 -19.06 21.20
N TRP A 329 -9.23 -19.04 20.90
CA TRP A 329 -8.71 -18.63 19.60
C TRP A 329 -9.28 -19.49 18.48
N SER A 330 -9.12 -20.81 18.57
CA SER A 330 -9.60 -21.73 17.53
C SER A 330 -11.10 -21.55 17.31
N ARG A 331 -11.87 -21.50 18.40
CA ARG A 331 -13.32 -21.30 18.34
C ARG A 331 -13.69 -19.97 17.68
N TYR A 332 -13.07 -18.88 18.12
CA TYR A 332 -13.33 -17.55 17.55
C TYR A 332 -13.00 -17.52 16.06
N CYS A 333 -11.82 -18.03 15.67
CA CYS A 333 -11.42 -18.11 14.27
C CYS A 333 -12.43 -18.90 13.43
N ASP A 334 -12.96 -20.02 13.93
CA ASP A 334 -13.95 -20.83 13.21
C ASP A 334 -15.29 -20.10 13.04
N GLU A 335 -15.78 -19.44 14.10
CA GLU A 335 -17.01 -18.62 14.07
C GLU A 335 -16.86 -17.43 13.08
N VAL A 336 -15.70 -16.77 13.07
CA VAL A 336 -15.40 -15.67 12.14
C VAL A 336 -15.30 -16.16 10.71
N ARG A 337 -14.65 -17.30 10.46
CA ARG A 337 -14.56 -17.91 9.12
C ARG A 337 -15.93 -18.22 8.56
N GLU A 338 -16.81 -18.82 9.36
CA GLU A 338 -18.18 -19.13 8.95
C GLU A 338 -18.95 -17.86 8.60
N THR A 339 -18.87 -16.85 9.46
CA THR A 339 -19.54 -15.56 9.25
C THR A 339 -19.00 -14.85 8.00
N ALA A 340 -17.68 -14.81 7.80
CA ALA A 340 -17.05 -14.17 6.64
C ALA A 340 -17.47 -14.82 5.31
N ARG A 341 -17.63 -16.16 5.26
CA ARG A 341 -18.14 -16.86 4.08
C ARG A 341 -19.59 -16.50 3.77
N SER A 342 -20.42 -16.34 4.79
CA SER A 342 -21.82 -15.95 4.62
C SER A 342 -21.97 -14.54 4.03
N LEU A 343 -21.08 -13.61 4.42
CA LEU A 343 -21.05 -12.24 3.91
C LEU A 343 -20.61 -12.14 2.43
N GLY A 344 -19.84 -13.11 1.92
CA GLY A 344 -19.38 -13.12 0.52
C GLY A 344 -20.35 -13.73 -0.50
N SER A 345 -21.49 -14.27 -0.05
CA SER A 345 -22.45 -14.98 -0.92
C SER A 345 -23.66 -14.13 -1.34
N GLY A 346 -23.70 -12.84 -0.96
CA GLY A 346 -24.80 -11.90 -1.25
C GLY A 346 -24.34 -10.71 -2.06
#